data_AF-A0A5M8PVI0-F1
#
_entry.id   AF-A0A5M8PVI0-F1
#
_cell.length_a   1.000
_cell.length_b   1.000
_cell.length_c   1.000
_cell.angle_alpha   90.00
_cell.angle_beta   90.00
_cell.angle_gamma   90.00
#
_symmetry.space_group_name_H-M   'P 1'
#
loop_
_entity.id
_entity.type
_entity.pdbx_description
1 polymer ?
#
loop_
_entity_poly.entity_id
_entity_poly.type
_entity_poly.pdbx_seq_one_letter_code
_entity_poly.pdbx_strand_id
1 'polypeptide(L)'
;MPDAVKAKTQQFTRRKSNLVKKADRLARLCQADLALIIRKNGRYYTYRSTDHQRWPPTITEINASYPLPVNLLSEDFENVVHKSQHRLEAGDPSNGKSASAELGSSEDT
;
A
#
# COMPACT_ATOMS: atom_id res chain seq x y z
N MET A 1 11.93 -31.75 15.78
CA MET A 1 10.84 -30.76 15.93
C MET A 1 10.02 -30.64 14.62
N PRO A 2 9.09 -31.57 14.33
CA PRO A 2 8.33 -31.55 13.08
C PRO A 2 7.24 -30.44 13.02
N ASP A 3 6.67 -30.04 14.16
CA ASP A 3 5.44 -29.24 14.15
C ASP A 3 5.65 -27.77 13.81
N ALA A 4 6.83 -27.21 14.14
CA ALA A 4 7.23 -25.87 13.70
C ALA A 4 7.30 -25.74 12.16
N VAL A 5 7.67 -26.83 11.45
CA VAL A 5 7.72 -26.87 9.98
C VAL A 5 6.31 -26.91 9.38
N LYS A 6 5.40 -27.69 9.99
CA LYS A 6 3.98 -27.73 9.63
C LYS A 6 3.33 -26.35 9.82
N ALA A 7 3.56 -25.70 10.96
CA ALA A 7 3.04 -24.37 11.27
C ALA A 7 3.51 -23.29 10.27
N LYS A 8 4.81 -23.22 9.97
CA LYS A 8 5.37 -22.29 8.95
C LYS A 8 4.81 -22.53 7.54
N THR A 9 4.50 -23.78 7.21
CA THR A 9 3.88 -24.16 5.92
C THR A 9 2.43 -23.70 5.85
N GLN A 10 1.63 -23.96 6.89
CA GLN A 10 0.25 -23.52 6.98
C GLN A 10 0.13 -21.98 6.98
N GLN A 11 1.03 -21.30 7.70
CA GLN A 11 1.12 -19.83 7.71
C GLN A 11 1.35 -19.26 6.29
N PHE A 12 2.27 -19.85 5.52
CA PHE A 12 2.50 -19.45 4.13
C PHE A 12 1.28 -19.68 3.25
N THR A 13 0.64 -20.85 3.33
CA THR A 13 -0.58 -21.15 2.55
C THR A 13 -1.69 -20.14 2.84
N ARG A 14 -1.93 -19.81 4.11
CA ARG A 14 -2.91 -18.80 4.54
C ARG A 14 -2.57 -17.39 4.03
N ARG A 15 -1.31 -16.95 4.22
CA ARG A 15 -0.85 -15.63 3.75
C ARG A 15 -0.92 -15.50 2.22
N LYS A 16 -0.50 -16.53 1.48
CA LYS A 16 -0.58 -16.59 0.01
C LYS A 16 -2.02 -16.49 -0.48
N SER A 17 -2.94 -17.26 0.12
CA SER A 17 -4.37 -17.22 -0.24
C SER A 17 -4.97 -15.82 -0.01
N ASN A 18 -4.67 -15.21 1.14
CA ASN A 18 -5.15 -13.85 1.45
C ASN A 18 -4.55 -12.78 0.52
N LEU A 19 -3.27 -12.92 0.12
CA LEU A 19 -2.64 -12.00 -0.83
C LEU A 19 -3.28 -12.10 -2.22
N VAL A 20 -3.52 -13.31 -2.73
CA VAL A 20 -4.22 -13.52 -4.02
C VAL A 20 -5.64 -12.95 -3.96
N LYS A 21 -6.39 -13.15 -2.86
CA LYS A 21 -7.71 -12.53 -2.68
C LYS A 21 -7.67 -10.99 -2.69
N LYS A 22 -6.62 -10.38 -2.12
CA LYS A 22 -6.43 -8.92 -2.17
C LYS A 22 -6.10 -8.44 -3.59
N ALA A 23 -5.24 -9.16 -4.32
CA ALA A 23 -4.90 -8.85 -5.70
C ALA A 23 -6.13 -8.95 -6.62
N ASP A 24 -6.92 -10.03 -6.51
CA ASP A 24 -8.17 -10.20 -7.27
C ASP A 24 -9.20 -9.10 -6.96
N ARG A 25 -9.35 -8.73 -5.68
CA ARG A 25 -10.22 -7.61 -5.29
C ARG A 25 -9.74 -6.28 -5.87
N LEU A 26 -8.43 -6.02 -5.91
CA LEU A 26 -7.86 -4.80 -6.50
C LEU A 26 -8.10 -4.76 -8.02
N ALA A 27 -7.86 -5.87 -8.72
CA ALA A 27 -8.12 -5.98 -10.15
C ALA A 27 -9.59 -5.67 -10.48
N ARG A 28 -10.53 -6.27 -9.75
CA ARG A 28 -11.98 -6.05 -9.98
C ARG A 28 -12.45 -4.64 -9.63
N LEU A 29 -12.01 -4.07 -8.50
CA LEU A 29 -12.48 -2.76 -8.05
C LEU A 29 -11.88 -1.60 -8.86
N CYS A 30 -10.63 -1.71 -9.28
CA CYS A 30 -9.92 -0.66 -10.00
C CYS A 30 -9.80 -0.93 -11.50
N GLN A 31 -10.43 -2.01 -12.02
CA GLN A 31 -10.38 -2.44 -13.43
C GLN A 31 -8.94 -2.54 -13.95
N ALA A 32 -8.04 -3.05 -13.11
CA ALA A 32 -6.61 -3.08 -13.36
C ALA A 32 -6.13 -4.50 -13.68
N ASP A 33 -5.34 -4.64 -14.75
CA ASP A 33 -4.65 -5.89 -15.04
C ASP A 33 -3.51 -6.12 -14.04
N LEU A 34 -3.58 -7.25 -13.34
CA LEU A 34 -2.61 -7.65 -12.32
C LEU A 34 -2.08 -9.05 -12.62
N ALA A 35 -0.80 -9.22 -12.32
CA ALA A 35 -0.14 -10.52 -12.23
C ALA A 35 0.70 -10.55 -10.96
N LEU A 36 0.78 -11.73 -10.33
CA LEU A 36 1.55 -11.94 -9.12
C LEU A 36 2.38 -13.22 -9.27
N ILE A 37 3.68 -13.13 -9.03
CA ILE A 37 4.63 -14.24 -9.11
C ILE A 37 5.28 -14.40 -7.73
N ILE A 38 5.14 -15.58 -7.12
CA ILE A 38 5.72 -15.89 -5.82
C ILE A 38 6.61 -17.12 -5.97
N ARG A 39 7.91 -16.97 -5.68
CA ARG A 39 8.87 -18.09 -5.62
C ARG A 39 9.09 -18.50 -4.16
N LYS A 40 8.91 -19.77 -3.82
CA LYS A 40 9.26 -20.33 -2.50
C LYS A 40 9.77 -21.75 -2.65
N ASN A 41 10.91 -22.07 -2.01
CA ASN A 41 11.52 -23.41 -1.98
C ASN A 41 11.63 -24.03 -3.40
N GLY A 42 12.13 -23.25 -4.37
CA GLY A 42 12.24 -23.66 -5.77
C GLY A 42 10.93 -23.64 -6.58
N ARG A 43 9.76 -23.68 -5.94
CA ARG A 43 8.45 -23.68 -6.62
C ARG A 43 7.92 -22.27 -6.85
N TYR A 44 7.37 -22.05 -8.05
CA TYR A 44 6.62 -20.85 -8.39
C TYR A 44 5.12 -21.04 -8.14
N TYR A 45 4.47 -19.97 -7.70
CA TYR A 45 3.03 -19.81 -7.62
C TYR A 45 2.67 -18.53 -8.36
N THR A 46 1.81 -18.63 -9.37
CA THR A 46 1.39 -17.51 -10.19
C THR A 46 -0.11 -17.21 -9.99
N TYR A 47 -0.48 -15.96 -10.21
CA TYR A 47 -1.86 -15.50 -10.35
C TYR A 47 -1.89 -14.46 -11.48
N ARG A 48 -2.96 -14.46 -12.26
CA ARG A 48 -3.27 -13.48 -13.31
C ARG A 48 -4.74 -13.10 -13.16
N SER A 49 -5.06 -11.81 -13.25
CA SER A 49 -6.45 -11.33 -13.23
C SER A 49 -7.19 -11.56 -14.55
N THR A 50 -6.45 -11.51 -15.66
CA THR A 50 -6.94 -11.76 -17.02
C THR A 50 -6.23 -12.96 -17.64
N ASP A 51 -6.91 -13.62 -18.58
CA ASP A 51 -6.39 -14.75 -19.36
C ASP A 51 -5.94 -14.33 -20.78
N HIS A 52 -5.68 -13.04 -20.99
CA HIS A 52 -5.10 -12.56 -22.24
C HIS A 52 -3.78 -13.27 -22.54
N GLN A 53 -3.63 -13.76 -23.77
CA GLN A 53 -2.50 -14.61 -24.20
C GLN A 53 -1.13 -13.91 -24.08
N ARG A 54 -1.12 -12.56 -24.06
CA ARG A 54 0.08 -11.71 -23.86
C ARG A 54 0.23 -11.17 -22.43
N TRP A 55 -0.51 -11.71 -21.44
CA TRP A 55 -0.45 -11.27 -20.04
C TRP A 55 0.12 -12.35 -19.09
N PRO A 56 1.05 -12.00 -18.18
CA PRO A 56 1.71 -10.71 -18.05
C PRO A 56 2.77 -10.45 -19.14
N PRO A 57 3.10 -9.18 -19.42
CA PRO A 57 4.30 -8.83 -20.18
C PRO A 57 5.58 -9.25 -19.44
N THR A 58 6.67 -9.37 -20.19
CA THR A 58 8.01 -9.62 -19.65
C THR A 58 8.56 -8.38 -18.92
N ILE A 59 9.53 -8.59 -18.04
CA ILE A 59 10.22 -7.50 -17.32
C ILE A 59 10.88 -6.52 -18.30
N THR A 60 11.41 -7.01 -19.42
CA THR A 60 11.99 -6.17 -20.47
C THR A 60 10.95 -5.27 -21.14
N GLU A 61 9.76 -5.80 -21.46
CA GLU A 61 8.65 -5.00 -22.01
C GLU A 61 8.13 -3.97 -20.99
N ILE A 62 8.05 -4.32 -19.71
CA ILE A 62 7.66 -3.39 -18.64
C ILE A 62 8.67 -2.23 -18.53
N ASN A 63 9.97 -2.53 -18.50
CA ASN A 63 11.03 -1.52 -18.40
C ASN A 63 11.17 -0.64 -19.65
N ALA A 64 10.71 -1.11 -20.81
CA ALA A 64 10.65 -0.34 -22.05
C ALA A 64 9.33 0.43 -22.25
N SER A 65 8.37 0.31 -21.33
CA SER A 65 7.04 0.91 -21.45
C SER A 65 7.02 2.40 -21.09
N TYR A 66 6.02 3.12 -21.61
CA TYR A 66 5.73 4.50 -21.24
C TYR A 66 4.28 4.61 -20.73
N PRO A 67 4.01 5.31 -19.60
CA PRO A 67 4.96 6.01 -18.74
C PRO A 67 5.96 5.05 -18.06
N LEU A 68 7.11 5.58 -17.63
CA LEU A 68 8.16 4.79 -16.97
C LEU A 68 7.58 4.03 -15.76
N PRO A 69 7.90 2.72 -15.58
CA PRO A 69 7.34 1.92 -14.51
C PRO A 69 7.85 2.37 -13.14
N VAL A 70 6.95 2.44 -12.16
CA VAL A 70 7.29 2.66 -10.75
C VAL A 70 7.66 1.33 -10.12
N ASN A 71 8.97 1.10 -9.96
CA ASN A 71 9.49 -0.09 -9.29
C ASN A 71 9.55 0.16 -7.78
N LEU A 72 8.89 -0.69 -7.00
CA LEU A 72 8.91 -0.67 -5.53
C LEU A 72 9.61 -1.92 -5.00
N LEU A 73 10.60 -1.73 -4.12
CA LEU A 73 11.33 -2.78 -3.42
C LEU A 73 10.88 -2.86 -1.95
N SER A 74 11.48 -3.75 -1.15
CA SER A 74 11.02 -3.96 0.24
C SER A 74 11.34 -2.76 1.13
N GLU A 75 12.48 -2.15 0.85
CA GLU A 75 13.09 -0.99 1.50
C GLU A 75 12.19 0.27 1.38
N ASP A 76 11.44 0.40 0.29
CA ASP A 76 10.50 1.51 0.10
C ASP A 76 9.33 1.45 1.10
N PHE A 77 8.89 0.25 1.49
CA PHE A 77 7.79 0.06 2.44
C PHE A 77 8.19 0.34 3.88
N GLU A 78 9.45 0.08 4.27
CA GLU A 78 9.94 0.35 5.62
C GLU A 78 9.89 1.85 5.95
N ASN A 79 10.14 2.70 4.95
CA ASN A 79 10.05 4.16 5.05
C ASN A 79 8.61 4.69 5.17
N VAL A 80 7.61 3.94 4.69
CA VAL A 80 6.19 4.32 4.80
C VAL A 80 5.65 4.07 6.22
N VAL A 81 6.05 2.95 6.85
CA VAL A 81 5.58 2.57 8.21
C VAL A 81 5.96 3.64 9.24
N HIS A 82 7.18 4.17 9.18
CA HIS A 82 7.64 5.25 10.06
C HIS A 82 6.87 6.56 9.83
N LYS A 83 6.55 6.92 8.57
CA LYS A 83 5.76 8.12 8.25
C LYS A 83 4.31 8.03 8.73
N SER A 84 3.72 6.83 8.78
CA SER A 84 2.36 6.65 9.31
C SER A 84 2.23 6.85 10.81
N GLN A 85 3.31 6.69 11.59
CA GLN A 85 3.28 6.95 13.04
C GLN A 85 3.32 8.45 13.37
N HIS A 86 4.09 9.24 12.61
CA HIS A 86 4.22 10.69 12.86
C HIS A 86 2.96 11.51 12.52
N ARG A 87 2.00 10.98 11.76
CA ARG A 87 0.76 11.72 11.43
C ARG A 87 -0.26 11.78 12.58
N LEU A 88 -0.14 10.93 13.59
CA LEU A 88 -1.03 10.91 14.75
C LEU A 88 -0.54 11.80 15.91
N GLU A 89 0.72 12.22 15.88
CA GLU A 89 1.39 13.06 16.90
C GLU A 89 1.46 14.54 16.49
N ALA A 90 0.54 15.00 15.65
CA ALA A 90 0.34 16.42 15.34
C ALA A 90 -0.95 16.90 16.05
N GLY A 91 -0.94 16.88 17.38
CA GLY A 91 -2.00 17.44 18.19
C GLY A 91 -2.06 18.96 18.02
N ASP A 92 -3.24 19.47 17.65
CA ASP A 92 -3.53 20.90 17.46
C ASP A 92 -3.38 21.68 18.79
N PRO A 93 -2.40 22.61 18.91
CA PRO A 93 -2.18 23.38 20.12
C PRO A 93 -2.64 24.83 19.90
N SER A 94 -3.96 25.06 19.83
CA SER A 94 -4.51 26.43 19.78
C SER A 94 -5.79 26.59 20.61
N ASN A 95 -5.62 26.77 21.93
CA ASN A 95 -6.59 27.48 22.75
C ASN A 95 -5.85 28.27 23.84
N GLY A 96 -5.85 29.60 23.75
CA GLY A 96 -5.08 30.43 24.68
C GLY A 96 -5.00 31.92 24.34
N LYS A 97 -6.12 32.62 24.52
CA LYS A 97 -6.26 34.07 24.87
C LYS A 97 -5.09 35.04 24.55
N SER A 98 -5.44 36.11 23.84
CA SER A 98 -5.01 37.47 24.25
C SER A 98 -6.20 38.43 24.16
N ALA A 99 -6.28 39.35 25.12
CA ALA A 99 -7.26 40.42 25.20
C ALA A 99 -6.61 41.78 24.93
N SER A 100 -7.44 42.82 24.86
CA SER A 100 -7.10 44.24 24.61
C SER A 100 -6.84 44.59 23.14
N ALA A 101 -7.13 45.81 22.65
CA ALA A 101 -8.15 46.83 22.97
C ALA A 101 -7.91 48.02 22.02
N GLU A 102 -8.94 48.56 21.34
CA GLU A 102 -9.13 49.97 20.88
C GLU A 102 -10.63 50.08 20.52
N LEU A 103 -11.50 51.03 20.91
CA LEU A 103 -11.50 52.49 21.21
C LEU A 103 -12.11 53.35 20.07
N GLY A 104 -13.34 53.87 20.31
CA GLY A 104 -14.05 54.92 19.54
C GLY A 104 -14.69 54.48 18.20
N SER A 105 -15.85 54.96 17.73
CA SER A 105 -16.95 55.83 18.24
C SER A 105 -18.20 55.55 17.32
N SER A 106 -19.35 56.24 17.30
CA SER A 106 -19.91 57.43 17.96
C SER A 106 -21.45 57.47 17.77
N GLU A 107 -22.20 58.05 18.74
CA GLU A 107 -23.59 58.58 18.61
C GLU A 107 -24.71 57.56 18.18
N ASP A 108 -26.02 57.71 18.47
CA ASP A 108 -26.89 58.89 18.69
C ASP A 108 -28.16 58.52 19.52
N THR A 109 -28.92 59.55 19.96
CA THR A 109 -30.25 59.56 20.65
C THR A 109 -30.28 59.24 22.15
#